data_AF-A0A2K6V360-F1
#
_entry.id   AF-A0A2K6V360-F1
#
_cell.length_a   1.000
_cell.length_b   1.000
_cell.length_c   1.000
_cell.angle_alpha   90.00
_cell.angle_beta   90.00
_cell.angle_gamma   90.00
#
_symmetry.space_group_name_H-M   'P 1'
#
loop_
_entity.id
_entity.type
_entity.pdbx_description
1 polymer ?
#
loop_
_entity_poly.entity_id
_entity_poly.type
_entity_poly.pdbx_seq_one_letter_code
_entity_poly.pdbx_strand_id
1 'polypeptide(L)'
;MATPMHRLIARRQLQPVKTFWILIPSSIVINEANKQHVRCQKCLEFGHWTYECTGKRKYLHRPSRTAELKKALKEKENRLLLQQRNHCRKKDQEKK
;
A
#
# COMPACT_ATOMS: atom_id res chain seq x y z
N MET A 1 11.38 -17.61 31.28
CA MET A 1 9.91 -17.44 31.15
C MET A 1 9.54 -17.59 29.68
N ALA A 2 9.24 -18.82 29.25
CA ALA A 2 8.87 -19.13 27.88
C ALA A 2 7.45 -19.69 27.91
N THR A 3 6.48 -18.94 27.39
CA THR A 3 5.12 -19.44 27.18
C THR A 3 5.02 -20.01 25.76
N PRO A 4 4.62 -21.28 25.60
CA PRO A 4 4.46 -21.91 24.30
C PRO A 4 3.06 -21.59 23.74
N MET A 5 2.99 -20.81 22.66
CA MET A 5 1.75 -20.63 21.90
C MET A 5 1.54 -21.85 21.01
N HIS A 6 1.08 -22.96 21.59
CA HIS A 6 0.59 -24.11 20.85
C HIS A 6 -0.67 -23.69 20.07
N ARG A 7 -0.52 -23.45 18.75
CA ARG A 7 -1.66 -23.25 17.85
C ARG A 7 -2.44 -24.56 17.75
N LEU A 8 -3.57 -24.62 18.43
CA LEU A 8 -4.60 -25.63 18.17
C LEU A 8 -5.08 -25.47 16.72
N ILE A 9 -4.67 -26.37 15.84
CA ILE A 9 -5.21 -26.49 14.49
C ILE A 9 -6.61 -27.08 14.62
N ALA A 10 -7.63 -26.22 14.69
CA ALA A 10 -9.01 -26.65 14.54
C ALA A 10 -9.18 -27.21 13.12
N ARG A 11 -9.36 -28.52 12.99
CA ARG A 11 -9.75 -29.17 11.74
C ARG A 11 -11.15 -28.69 11.38
N ARG A 12 -11.21 -27.70 10.50
CA ARG A 12 -12.46 -27.22 9.89
C ARG A 12 -12.97 -28.33 8.99
N GLN A 13 -14.05 -29.01 9.40
CA GLN A 13 -14.74 -30.03 8.62
C GLN A 13 -15.18 -29.42 7.28
N LEU A 14 -14.60 -29.89 6.18
CA LEU A 14 -15.06 -29.56 4.83
C LEU A 14 -16.40 -30.26 4.60
N GLN A 15 -17.45 -29.48 4.37
CA GLN A 15 -18.73 -30.04 3.93
C GLN A 15 -18.65 -30.42 2.44
N PRO A 16 -19.29 -31.54 2.03
CA PRO A 16 -19.17 -32.07 0.68
C PRO A 16 -19.70 -31.07 -0.35
N VAL A 17 -18.90 -30.81 -1.38
CA VAL A 17 -19.26 -29.92 -2.48
C VAL A 17 -20.43 -30.57 -3.21
N LYS A 18 -21.63 -30.03 -2.99
CA LYS A 18 -22.79 -30.40 -3.78
C LYS A 18 -22.56 -29.82 -5.18
N THR A 19 -22.14 -30.72 -6.07
CA THR A 19 -22.19 -30.58 -7.51
C THR A 19 -23.61 -30.21 -7.92
N PHE A 20 -23.87 -28.91 -8.03
CA PHE A 20 -25.14 -28.35 -8.46
C PHE A 20 -24.83 -27.44 -9.65
N TRP A 21 -24.95 -28.02 -10.85
CA TRP A 21 -25.20 -27.36 -12.14
C TRP A 21 -24.94 -25.85 -12.18
N ILE A 22 -23.68 -25.46 -12.36
CA ILE A 22 -23.39 -24.18 -12.99
C ILE A 22 -22.84 -24.49 -14.38
N LEU A 23 -23.74 -24.42 -15.35
CA LEU A 23 -23.43 -24.28 -16.76
C LEU A 23 -22.88 -22.85 -16.94
N ILE A 24 -21.59 -22.65 -16.65
CA ILE A 24 -20.90 -21.38 -16.94
C ILE A 24 -20.73 -21.31 -18.47
N PRO A 25 -21.30 -20.31 -19.16
CA PRO A 25 -21.28 -20.22 -20.61
C PRO A 25 -19.86 -20.19 -21.19
N SER A 26 -19.69 -20.90 -22.30
CA SER A 26 -18.62 -20.71 -23.27
C SER A 26 -18.51 -19.26 -23.71
N SER A 27 -17.64 -18.49 -23.06
CA SER A 27 -16.98 -17.31 -23.65
C SER A 27 -15.82 -16.91 -22.76
N ILE A 28 -14.84 -17.82 -22.64
CA ILE A 28 -13.47 -17.53 -22.23
C ILE A 28 -12.86 -16.65 -23.32
N VAL A 29 -13.23 -15.37 -23.34
CA VAL A 29 -12.47 -14.29 -23.97
C VAL A 29 -11.84 -13.50 -22.82
N ILE A 30 -11.02 -14.18 -22.02
CA ILE A 30 -10.34 -13.59 -20.84
C ILE A 30 -8.90 -13.17 -21.19
N ASN A 31 -8.43 -13.44 -22.42
CA ASN A 31 -7.00 -13.27 -22.71
C ASN A 31 -6.59 -11.82 -23.05
N GLU A 32 -7.45 -11.01 -23.69
CA GLU A 32 -7.04 -9.69 -24.18
C GLU A 32 -7.52 -8.51 -23.30
N ALA A 33 -8.72 -8.61 -22.71
CA ALA A 33 -9.24 -7.55 -21.84
C ALA A 33 -8.51 -7.44 -20.48
N ASN A 34 -7.77 -8.47 -20.05
CA ASN A 34 -7.07 -8.49 -18.76
C ASN A 34 -5.67 -7.86 -18.77
N LYS A 35 -5.05 -7.67 -19.95
CA LYS A 35 -3.71 -7.08 -20.06
C LYS A 35 -3.69 -5.61 -19.65
N GLN A 36 -4.82 -4.90 -19.75
CA GLN A 36 -4.92 -3.50 -19.36
C GLN A 36 -4.76 -3.27 -17.84
N HIS A 37 -5.08 -4.27 -17.01
CA HIS A 37 -5.01 -4.13 -15.55
C HIS A 37 -3.74 -4.73 -14.95
N VAL A 38 -2.99 -5.57 -15.68
CA VAL A 38 -1.74 -6.11 -15.15
C VAL A 38 -0.69 -5.01 -15.04
N ARG A 39 -0.13 -4.84 -13.84
CA ARG A 39 0.98 -3.95 -13.56
C ARG A 39 2.29 -4.72 -13.59
N CYS A 40 3.22 -4.32 -14.44
CA CYS A 40 4.54 -4.91 -14.52
C CYS A 40 5.38 -4.57 -13.28
N GLN A 41 5.97 -5.58 -12.62
CA GLN A 41 6.81 -5.36 -11.44
C GLN A 41 8.15 -4.69 -11.77
N LYS A 42 8.59 -4.74 -13.04
CA LYS A 42 9.90 -4.23 -13.50
C LYS A 42 9.88 -2.73 -13.77
N CYS A 43 8.93 -2.26 -14.58
CA CYS A 43 8.80 -0.84 -14.97
C CYS A 43 7.67 -0.09 -14.24
N LEU A 44 6.77 -0.81 -13.53
CA LEU A 44 5.61 -0.29 -12.83
C LEU A 44 4.47 0.26 -13.72
N GLU A 45 4.53 0.02 -15.03
CA GLU A 45 3.51 0.38 -16.02
C GLU A 45 2.46 -0.73 -16.20
N PHE A 46 1.33 -0.37 -16.79
CA PHE A 46 0.24 -1.29 -17.11
C PHE A 46 0.36 -1.80 -18.55
N GLY A 47 -0.28 -2.93 -18.87
CA GLY A 47 -0.40 -3.40 -20.26
C GLY A 47 0.42 -4.64 -20.60
N HIS A 48 1.30 -5.11 -19.71
CA HIS A 48 2.15 -6.27 -20.00
C HIS A 48 2.57 -7.06 -18.75
N TRP A 49 2.89 -8.33 -18.97
CA TRP A 49 3.45 -9.20 -17.94
C TRP A 49 4.95 -8.97 -17.78
N THR A 50 5.49 -9.25 -16.59
CA THR A 50 6.90 -9.01 -16.24
C THR A 50 7.90 -9.68 -17.20
N TYR A 51 7.53 -10.80 -17.84
CA TYR A 51 8.38 -11.53 -18.78
C TYR A 51 8.48 -10.86 -20.18
N GLU A 52 7.46 -10.11 -20.60
CA GLU A 52 7.43 -9.38 -21.89
C GLU A 52 8.10 -7.99 -21.77
N CYS A 53 8.45 -7.58 -20.55
CA CYS A 53 8.98 -6.24 -20.27
C CYS A 53 10.41 -6.06 -20.82
N THR A 54 10.52 -5.30 -21.91
CA THR A 54 11.78 -4.88 -22.56
C THR A 54 12.45 -3.68 -21.86
N GLY A 55 11.71 -2.97 -21.01
CA GLY A 55 12.21 -1.81 -20.27
C GLY A 55 13.26 -2.14 -19.20
N LYS A 56 14.07 -1.14 -18.83
CA LYS A 56 14.97 -1.21 -17.68
C LYS A 56 14.17 -1.10 -16.37
N ARG A 57 14.69 -1.68 -15.28
CA ARG A 57 14.08 -1.55 -13.95
C ARG A 57 14.04 -0.08 -13.53
N LYS A 58 12.85 0.42 -13.20
CA LYS A 58 12.71 1.77 -12.64
C LYS A 58 13.11 1.74 -11.18
N TYR A 59 14.20 2.41 -10.81
CA TYR A 59 14.55 2.58 -9.41
C TYR A 59 13.66 3.65 -8.79
N LEU A 60 12.70 3.24 -7.97
CA LEU A 60 11.98 4.15 -7.09
C LEU A 60 12.79 4.32 -5.81
N HIS A 61 13.23 5.55 -5.54
CA HIS A 61 13.93 5.84 -4.30
C HIS A 61 13.00 5.56 -3.10
N ARG A 62 13.38 4.59 -2.28
CA ARG A 62 12.72 4.29 -1.01
C ARG A 62 13.47 5.00 0.13
N PRO A 63 12.86 5.98 0.81
CA PRO A 63 13.52 6.62 1.94
C PRO A 63 13.79 5.61 3.05
N SER A 64 14.91 5.78 3.75
CA SER A 64 15.20 4.99 4.94
C SER A 64 14.25 5.41 6.07
N ARG A 65 14.01 4.50 7.03
CA ARG A 65 13.24 4.80 8.24
C ARG A 65 13.78 6.03 8.99
N THR A 66 15.10 6.23 8.98
CA THR A 66 15.74 7.40 9.59
C THR A 66 15.49 8.68 8.80
N ALA A 67 15.45 8.63 7.47
CA ALA A 67 15.08 9.76 6.63
C ALA A 67 13.62 10.17 6.84
N GLU A 68 12.72 9.20 6.94
CA GLU A 68 11.30 9.43 7.27
C GLU A 68 11.15 10.08 8.65
N LEU A 69 11.84 9.55 9.66
CA LEU A 69 11.80 10.09 11.02
C LEU A 69 12.34 11.53 11.08
N LYS A 70 13.46 11.81 10.41
CA LYS A 70 14.01 13.19 10.32
C LYS A 70 13.02 14.16 9.69
N LYS A 71 12.32 13.74 8.63
CA LYS A 71 11.28 14.55 7.99
C LYS A 71 10.13 14.85 8.97
N ALA A 72 9.66 13.83 9.69
CA ALA A 72 8.59 13.98 10.66
C ALA A 72 8.97 14.89 11.84
N LEU A 73 10.21 14.81 12.33
CA LEU A 73 10.71 15.69 13.39
C LEU A 73 10.78 17.16 12.93
N LYS A 74 11.33 17.40 11.73
CA LYS A 74 11.41 18.75 11.14
C LYS A 74 10.01 19.36 10.91
N GLU A 75 9.05 18.55 10.51
CA GLU A 75 7.65 18.99 10.33
C GLU A 75 7.00 19.38 11.66
N LYS A 76 7.25 18.63 12.74
CA LYS A 76 6.78 18.99 14.09
C LYS A 76 7.38 20.30 14.57
N GLU A 77 8.68 20.49 14.40
CA GLU A 77 9.38 21.73 14.77
C GLU A 77 8.81 22.93 14.02
N ASN A 78 8.68 22.83 12.69
CA ASN A 78 8.07 23.88 11.88
C ASN A 78 6.66 24.24 12.37
N ARG A 79 5.84 23.24 12.71
CA ARG A 79 4.49 23.46 13.24
C ARG A 79 4.50 24.24 14.56
N LEU A 80 5.43 23.92 15.47
CA LEU A 80 5.59 24.64 16.73
C LEU A 80 6.03 26.10 16.50
N LEU A 81 6.97 26.32 15.59
CA LEU A 81 7.43 27.67 15.23
C LEU A 81 6.29 28.52 14.62
N LEU A 82 5.47 27.91 13.76
CA LEU A 82 4.27 28.55 13.22
C LEU A 82 3.28 28.92 14.33
N GLN A 83 3.04 28.03 15.29
CA GLN A 83 2.17 28.28 16.44
C GLN A 83 2.69 29.44 17.30
N GLN A 84 3.99 29.46 17.62
CA GLN A 84 4.62 30.54 18.39
C GLN A 84 4.52 31.88 17.67
N ARG A 85 4.80 31.92 16.36
CA ARG A 85 4.70 33.13 15.54
C ARG A 85 3.26 33.67 15.51
N ASN A 86 2.28 32.78 15.37
CA ASN A 86 0.87 33.15 15.37
C ASN A 86 0.40 33.63 16.76
N HIS A 87 0.93 33.04 17.84
CA HIS A 87 0.66 33.50 19.20
C HIS A 87 1.20 34.92 19.44
N CYS A 88 2.41 35.24 18.94
CA CYS A 88 2.97 36.58 19.03
C CYS A 88 2.13 37.60 18.26
N ARG A 89 1.78 37.29 16.99
CA ARG A 89 0.94 38.17 16.16
C ARG A 89 -0.42 38.49 16.78
N LYS A 90 -1.03 37.54 17.49
CA LYS A 90 -2.30 37.76 18.19
C LYS A 90 -2.14 38.71 19.37
N LYS A 91 -1.07 38.56 20.17
CA LYS A 91 -0.79 39.49 21.29
C LYS A 91 -0.61 40.93 20.83
N ASP A 92 0.02 41.14 19.68
CA ASP A 92 0.26 42.48 19.13
C ASP A 92 -1.03 43.17 18.67
N GLN A 93 -2.04 42.39 18.23
CA GLN A 93 -3.36 42.91 17.85
C GLN A 93 -4.25 43.20 19.06
N GLU A 94 -4.11 42.42 20.13
CA GLU A 94 -4.91 42.54 21.36
C GLU A 94 -4.45 43.72 22.25
N LYS A 95 -3.25 44.26 21.98
CA LYS A 95 -2.65 45.38 22.72
C LYS A 95 -2.90 46.75 22.07
N LYS A 96 -3.69 46.80 21.00
CA LYS A 96 -4.05 47.99 20.23
C LYS A 96 -5.51 48.34 20.44
#